data_AF-A0ABD0QHD6-F1
#
_entry.id   AF-A0ABD0QHD6-F1
#
_cell.length_a   1.000
_cell.length_b   1.000
_cell.length_c   1.000
_cell.angle_alpha   90.00
_cell.angle_beta   90.00
_cell.angle_gamma   90.00
#
_symmetry.space_group_name_H-M   'P 1'
#
loop_
_entity.id
_entity.type
_entity.pdbx_description
1 polymer ?
#
loop_
_entity_poly.entity_id
_entity_poly.type
_entity_poly.pdbx_seq_one_letter_code
_entity_poly.pdbx_strand_id
1 'polypeptide(L)'
;MAKTKELSKDVRDKIVDLQKAGMGYKTITKQLGEKISPCGASMIMRTVRNQPRTTREDLVNDLKAAGTIVTKKTIGNTLRREGIKSCSAHKVLLLKK
;
A
#
# COMPACT_ATOMS: atom_id res chain seq x y z
N MET A 1 8.77 -15.03 -18.69
CA MET A 1 7.97 -14.06 -19.48
C MET A 1 7.47 -12.95 -18.56
N ALA A 2 8.04 -11.74 -18.66
CA ALA A 2 7.63 -10.61 -17.83
C ALA A 2 6.32 -10.04 -18.37
N LYS A 3 5.20 -10.28 -17.68
CA LYS A 3 3.94 -9.57 -17.94
C LYS A 3 4.16 -8.08 -17.74
N THR A 4 4.05 -7.29 -18.79
CA THR A 4 3.99 -5.83 -18.72
C THR A 4 2.72 -5.44 -17.96
N LYS A 5 2.86 -5.28 -16.65
CA LYS A 5 1.78 -4.72 -15.83
C LYS A 5 1.87 -3.21 -16.00
N GLU A 6 1.07 -2.69 -16.93
CA GLU A 6 0.94 -1.27 -17.19
C GLU A 6 0.82 -0.50 -15.87
N LEU A 7 1.73 0.45 -15.66
CA LEU A 7 1.71 1.34 -14.51
C LEU A 7 0.44 2.19 -14.57
N SER A 8 -0.17 2.43 -13.41
CA SER A 8 -1.39 3.23 -13.30
C SER A 8 -1.10 4.69 -13.69
N LYS A 9 -2.13 5.37 -14.21
CA LYS A 9 -2.00 6.72 -14.79
C LYS A 9 -1.40 7.73 -13.80
N ASP A 10 -1.83 7.67 -12.54
CA ASP A 10 -1.33 8.47 -11.42
C ASP A 10 0.17 8.28 -11.14
N VAL A 11 0.70 7.07 -11.39
CA VAL A 11 2.14 6.78 -11.24
C VAL A 11 2.91 7.31 -12.44
N ARG A 12 2.35 7.24 -13.66
CA ARG A 12 3.01 7.78 -14.87
C ARG A 12 3.08 9.30 -14.84
N ASP A 13 2.00 9.98 -14.47
CA ASP A 13 1.96 11.44 -14.40
C ASP A 13 2.99 11.96 -13.39
N LYS A 14 3.09 11.33 -12.20
CA LYS A 14 4.15 11.65 -11.21
C LYS A 14 5.57 11.38 -11.69
N ILE A 15 5.81 10.31 -12.47
CA ILE A 15 7.13 10.06 -13.04
C ILE A 15 7.52 11.19 -13.99
N VAL A 16 6.57 11.65 -14.82
CA VAL A 16 6.77 12.76 -15.75
C VAL A 16 7.06 14.07 -15.00
N ASP A 17 6.31 14.36 -13.94
CA ASP A 17 6.51 15.59 -13.14
C ASP A 17 7.87 15.60 -12.43
N LEU A 18 8.29 14.46 -11.87
CA LEU A 18 9.59 14.35 -11.20
C LEU A 18 10.76 14.40 -12.20
N GLN A 19 10.58 13.88 -13.42
CA GLN A 19 11.57 14.05 -14.50
C GLN A 19 11.69 15.52 -14.92
N LYS A 20 10.56 16.24 -15.03
CA LYS A 20 10.57 17.68 -15.29
C LYS A 20 11.22 18.49 -14.17
N ALA A 21 11.11 18.02 -12.93
CA ALA A 21 11.81 18.59 -11.77
C ALA A 21 13.32 18.31 -11.76
N GLY A 22 13.87 17.66 -12.79
CA GLY A 22 15.31 17.37 -12.92
C GLY A 22 15.77 16.17 -12.08
N MET A 23 14.85 15.37 -11.55
CA MET A 23 15.22 14.18 -10.79
C MET A 23 15.65 13.05 -11.73
N GLY A 24 16.83 12.47 -11.45
CA GLY A 24 17.31 11.31 -12.19
C GLY A 24 16.45 10.06 -11.96
N TYR A 25 16.43 9.17 -12.96
CA TYR A 25 15.71 7.89 -12.94
C TYR A 25 15.95 7.10 -11.64
N LYS A 26 17.21 7.04 -11.16
CA LYS A 26 17.59 6.30 -9.94
C LYS A 26 16.89 6.84 -8.69
N THR A 27 16.79 8.17 -8.57
CA THR A 27 16.13 8.84 -7.45
C THR A 27 14.62 8.67 -7.52
N ILE A 28 14.04 8.75 -8.72
CA ILE A 28 12.60 8.51 -8.95
C ILE A 28 12.23 7.07 -8.59
N THR A 29 13.00 6.07 -9.05
CA THR A 29 12.78 4.68 -8.66
C THR A 29 12.99 4.43 -7.18
N LYS A 30 13.89 5.18 -6.53
CA LYS A 30 14.13 5.08 -5.09
C LYS A 30 12.96 5.67 -4.30
N GLN A 31 12.41 6.82 -4.71
CA GLN A 31 11.23 7.43 -4.08
C GLN A 31 9.94 6.65 -4.35
N LEU A 32 9.70 6.24 -5.59
CA LEU A 32 8.52 5.44 -5.96
C LEU A 32 8.63 3.99 -5.45
N GLY A 33 9.85 3.50 -5.28
CA GLY A 33 10.17 2.22 -4.65
C GLY A 33 10.38 2.31 -3.14
N GLU A 34 10.32 3.50 -2.55
CA GLU A 34 10.61 3.70 -1.13
C GLU A 34 9.47 3.11 -0.30
N LYS A 35 9.91 2.36 0.72
CA LYS A 35 9.07 1.72 1.69
C LYS A 35 8.31 2.78 2.47
N ILE A 36 7.11 2.45 2.93
CA ILE A 36 6.38 3.26 3.91
C ILE A 36 7.34 3.54 5.07
N SER A 37 7.40 4.81 5.51
CA SER A 37 8.15 5.20 6.71
C SER A 37 7.84 4.23 7.86
N PRO A 38 8.82 3.91 8.73
CA PRO A 38 8.57 3.10 9.93
C PRO A 38 7.36 3.60 10.74
N CYS A 39 7.18 4.92 10.82
CA CYS A 39 6.01 5.54 11.46
C CYS A 39 4.71 5.22 10.71
N GLY A 40 4.71 5.34 9.37
CA GLY A 40 3.55 5.01 8.54
C GLY A 40 3.20 3.51 8.57
N ALA A 41 4.21 2.64 8.65
CA ALA A 41 3.99 1.20 8.83
C ALA A 41 3.37 0.90 10.20
N SER A 42 3.87 1.54 11.27
CA SER A 42 3.30 1.42 12.62
C SER A 42 1.84 1.90 12.68
N MET A 43 1.51 3.01 12.01
CA MET A 43 0.14 3.51 11.89
C MET A 43 -0.78 2.49 11.21
N ILE A 44 -0.36 1.93 10.07
CA ILE A 44 -1.12 0.89 9.35
C ILE A 44 -1.34 -0.33 10.23
N MET A 45 -0.31 -0.79 10.95
CA MET A 45 -0.47 -1.94 11.84
C MET A 45 -1.46 -1.65 12.98
N ARG A 46 -1.42 -0.44 13.55
CA ARG A 46 -2.30 -0.04 14.63
C ARG A 46 -3.76 0.00 14.17
N THR A 47 -4.04 0.61 13.02
CA THR A 47 -5.41 0.70 12.48
C THR A 47 -5.95 -0.68 12.12
N VAL A 48 -5.17 -1.52 11.43
CA VAL A 48 -5.61 -2.86 11.01
C VAL A 48 -5.82 -3.80 12.19
N ARG A 49 -4.99 -3.72 13.26
CA ARG A 49 -5.20 -4.50 14.48
C ARG A 49 -6.44 -4.05 15.25
N ASN A 50 -6.68 -2.75 15.35
CA ASN A 50 -7.82 -2.20 16.08
C ASN A 50 -9.15 -2.43 15.33
N GLN A 51 -9.11 -2.41 14.00
CA GLN A 51 -10.28 -2.55 13.15
C GLN A 51 -9.98 -3.48 11.97
N PRO A 52 -10.17 -4.80 12.12
CA PRO A 52 -9.82 -5.77 11.06
C PRO A 52 -10.72 -5.65 9.81
N ARG A 53 -11.79 -4.84 9.86
CA ARG A 53 -12.68 -4.55 8.72
C ARG A 53 -12.21 -3.37 7.87
N THR A 54 -11.15 -2.66 8.24
CA THR A 54 -10.62 -1.55 7.45
C THR A 54 -10.14 -2.04 6.09
N THR A 55 -10.58 -1.38 5.03
CA THR A 55 -10.14 -1.69 3.68
C THR A 55 -8.79 -1.02 3.38
N ARG A 56 -8.15 -1.45 2.28
CA ARG A 56 -6.90 -0.80 1.84
C ARG A 56 -7.13 0.64 1.41
N GLU A 57 -8.31 0.94 0.90
CA GLU A 57 -8.78 2.28 0.53
C GLU A 57 -8.86 3.18 1.76
N ASP A 58 -9.47 2.72 2.85
CA ASP A 58 -9.60 3.48 4.09
C ASP A 58 -8.22 3.86 4.63
N LEU A 59 -7.27 2.91 4.62
CA LEU A 59 -5.89 3.16 5.02
C LEU A 59 -5.17 4.19 4.11
N VAL A 60 -5.48 4.23 2.81
CA VAL A 60 -4.93 5.27 1.92
C VAL A 60 -5.46 6.64 2.33
N ASN A 61 -6.74 6.74 2.70
CA ASN A 61 -7.35 8.00 3.08
C ASN A 61 -6.78 8.51 4.41
N ASP A 62 -6.65 7.63 5.41
CA ASP A 62 -6.07 7.97 6.72
C ASP A 62 -4.62 8.45 6.62
N LEU A 63 -3.81 7.79 5.78
CA LEU A 63 -2.41 8.16 5.59
C LEU A 63 -2.26 9.45 4.80
N LYS A 64 -3.14 9.72 3.83
CA LYS A 64 -3.19 11.01 3.14
C LYS A 64 -3.58 12.14 4.10
N ALA A 65 -4.53 11.91 4.99
CA ALA A 65 -4.90 12.86 6.04
C ALA A 65 -3.73 13.15 7.00
N ALA A 66 -2.91 12.13 7.28
CA ALA A 66 -1.67 12.27 8.04
C ALA A 66 -0.50 12.90 7.23
N GLY A 67 -0.75 13.43 6.03
CA GLY A 67 0.27 14.06 5.18
C GLY A 67 1.24 13.07 4.51
N THR A 68 0.94 11.77 4.55
CA THR A 68 1.78 10.73 3.94
C THR A 68 1.24 10.33 2.57
N ILE A 69 2.08 10.42 1.54
CA ILE A 69 1.71 10.04 0.17
C ILE A 69 1.94 8.54 -0.01
N VAL A 70 0.87 7.74 0.09
CA VAL A 70 0.96 6.27 -0.04
C VAL A 70 -0.02 5.77 -1.11
N THR A 71 0.41 4.81 -1.91
CA THR A 71 -0.45 4.14 -2.90
C THR A 71 -1.02 2.83 -2.34
N LYS A 72 -2.16 2.39 -2.87
CA LYS A 72 -2.79 1.10 -2.50
C LYS A 72 -1.83 -0.09 -2.64
N LYS A 73 -0.95 -0.06 -3.64
CA LYS A 73 0.07 -1.09 -3.87
C LYS A 73 1.14 -1.08 -2.78
N THR A 74 1.58 0.11 -2.35
CA THR A 74 2.55 0.27 -1.26
C THR A 74 2.00 -0.27 0.06
N ILE A 75 0.73 0.00 0.38
CA ILE A 75 0.05 -0.58 1.56
C ILE A 75 -0.05 -2.09 1.41
N GLY A 76 -0.49 -2.60 0.24
CA GLY A 76 -0.60 -4.04 -0.01
C GLY A 76 0.72 -4.80 0.15
N ASN A 77 1.83 -4.21 -0.30
CA ASN A 77 3.17 -4.79 -0.14
C ASN A 77 3.61 -4.77 1.33
N THR A 78 3.28 -3.70 2.07
CA THR A 78 3.61 -3.59 3.50
C THR A 78 2.83 -4.60 4.30
N LEU A 79 1.51 -4.71 4.12
CA LEU A 79 0.69 -5.72 4.79
C LEU A 79 1.20 -7.15 4.54
N ARG A 80 1.70 -7.46 3.33
CA ARG A 80 2.30 -8.76 3.01
C ARG A 80 3.62 -9.02 3.73
N ARG A 81 4.48 -8.01 3.82
CA ARG A 81 5.77 -8.12 4.55
C ARG A 81 5.56 -8.33 6.04
N GLU A 82 4.56 -7.64 6.59
CA GLU A 82 4.18 -7.74 7.99
C GLU A 82 3.30 -8.96 8.30
N GLY A 83 3.08 -9.86 7.33
CA GLY A 83 2.33 -11.10 7.52
C GLY A 83 0.83 -10.92 7.73
N ILE A 84 0.30 -9.71 7.53
CA ILE A 84 -1.13 -9.42 7.67
C ILE A 84 -1.88 -9.97 6.46
N LYS A 85 -2.54 -11.11 6.67
CA LYS A 85 -3.41 -11.76 5.69
C LYS A 85 -4.83 -11.24 5.85
N SER A 86 -5.56 -11.17 4.74
CA SER A 86 -7.02 -10.99 4.80
C SER A 86 -7.63 -12.18 5.53
N CYS A 87 -8.41 -11.93 6.58
CA CYS A 87 -9.18 -12.96 7.25
C CYS A 87 -10.20 -13.54 6.26
N SER A 88 -10.00 -14.80 5.88
CA SER A 88 -11.01 -15.57 5.13
C SER A 88 -11.91 -16.27 6.13
N ALA A 89 -13.22 -16.14 5.98
CA ALA A 89 -14.16 -16.92 6.78
C ALA A 89 -13.96 -18.41 6.45
N HIS A 90 -13.60 -19.22 7.43
CA HIS A 90 -13.57 -20.67 7.27
C HIS A 90 -14.99 -21.15 6.98
N LYS A 91 -15.20 -21.85 5.86
CA LYS A 91 -16.47 -22.49 5.46
C LYS A 91 -16.81 -23.72 6.32
N VAL A 92 -16.51 -23.71 7.61
CA VAL A 92 -16.98 -24.78 8.49
C VAL A 92 -18.39 -24.39 8.92
N LEU A 93 -19.39 -25.04 8.32
CA LEU A 93 -20.71 -25.15 8.94
C LEU A 93 -20.50 -25.92 10.25
N LEU A 94 -20.42 -25.21 11.37
CA LEU A 94 -20.51 -25.83 12.69
C LEU A 94 -21.97 -26.26 12.91
N LEU A 95 -22.36 -27.31 12.19
CA LEU A 95 -23.58 -28.05 12.47
C LEU A 95 -23.26 -28.96 13.66
N LYS A 96 -23.50 -28.44 14.87
CA LYS A 96 -23.57 -29.29 16.05
C LYS A 96 -24.92 -30.02 16.02
N LYS A 97 -24.89 -31.35 16.04
CA LYS A 97 -26.01 -32.18 16.45
C LYS A 97 -26.15 -32.13 17.97
#